data_AF-A0A662JCE0-F1
#
_entry.id   AF-A0A662JCE0-F1
#
_cell.length_a   1.000
_cell.length_b   1.000
_cell.length_c   1.000
_cell.angle_alpha   90.00
_cell.angle_beta   90.00
_cell.angle_gamma   90.00
#
_symmetry.space_group_name_H-M   'P 1'
#
loop_
_entity.id
_entity.type
_entity.pdbx_description
1 polymer ?
#
loop_
_entity_poly.entity_id
_entity_poly.type
_entity_poly.pdbx_seq_one_letter_code
_entity_poly.pdbx_strand_id
1 'polypeptide(L)'
;MSFMYPAGWARERLLTSKVLDRLSERIPGFKRHEPEGRMLVNVAINDFKNYVRSMPPSPSVDHQEYADYWAERWLDKWRERVKLVLRAQDAHVFAKHERLVKETSYLWSRFPYLSEAVELVVDALISVSELCFTNLLAESTLRGELYRYKQTYKSDEEALRKLQGNPLAVVKSAIYRAKSLKHVKGPLVWLRVDENIWRTSTGKIIERPREGEDE
;
A
#
# COMPACT_ATOMS: atom_id res chain seq x y z
N MET A 1 11.24 27.19 -20.30
CA MET A 1 10.07 26.32 -20.07
C MET A 1 10.19 25.14 -21.01
N SER A 2 10.71 24.01 -20.51
CA SER A 2 10.85 22.79 -21.31
C SER A 2 9.50 22.08 -21.34
N PHE A 3 8.95 21.87 -22.53
CA PHE A 3 7.73 21.10 -22.74
C PHE A 3 7.96 19.67 -22.26
N MET A 4 7.28 19.28 -21.18
CA MET A 4 7.15 17.88 -20.76
C MET A 4 6.57 17.07 -21.93
N TYR A 5 7.28 16.04 -22.36
CA TYR A 5 6.94 15.19 -23.51
C TYR A 5 5.47 14.69 -23.48
N PRO A 6 4.66 14.95 -24.52
CA PRO A 6 3.27 14.47 -24.62
C PRO A 6 3.09 12.94 -24.64
N ALA A 7 4.16 12.17 -24.91
CA ALA A 7 4.07 10.72 -25.04
C ALA A 7 4.01 9.98 -23.70
N GLY A 8 4.61 10.55 -22.64
CA GLY A 8 4.71 9.90 -21.33
C GLY A 8 3.36 9.76 -20.63
N TRP A 9 2.62 10.87 -20.54
CA TRP A 9 1.30 10.89 -19.91
C TRP A 9 0.27 10.04 -20.68
N ALA A 10 0.36 10.02 -22.01
CA ALA A 10 -0.53 9.22 -22.85
C ALA A 10 -0.26 7.72 -22.66
N ARG A 11 1.02 7.32 -22.60
CA ARG A 11 1.44 5.95 -22.29
C ARG A 11 1.01 5.52 -20.89
N GLU A 12 1.20 6.37 -19.88
CA GLU A 12 0.76 6.08 -18.51
C GLU A 12 -0.76 5.88 -18.42
N ARG A 13 -1.54 6.74 -19.09
CA ARG A 13 -3.01 6.60 -19.13
C ARG A 13 -3.46 5.34 -19.86
N LEU A 14 -2.81 4.99 -20.98
CA LEU A 14 -3.11 3.76 -21.70
C LEU A 14 -2.81 2.52 -20.84
N LEU A 15 -1.63 2.47 -20.22
CA LEU A 15 -1.24 1.38 -19.32
C LEU A 15 -2.18 1.28 -18.11
N THR A 16 -2.55 2.43 -17.52
CA THR A 16 -3.53 2.48 -16.42
C THR A 16 -4.87 1.90 -16.85
N SER A 17 -5.37 2.27 -18.03
CA SER A 17 -6.63 1.71 -18.56
C SER A 17 -6.54 0.20 -18.73
N LYS A 18 -5.45 -0.32 -19.32
CA LYS A 18 -5.23 -1.76 -19.50
C LYS A 18 -5.21 -2.50 -18.16
N VAL A 19 -4.53 -1.96 -17.15
CA VAL A 19 -4.52 -2.53 -15.79
C VAL A 19 -5.93 -2.62 -15.21
N LEU A 20 -6.76 -1.58 -15.35
CA LEU A 20 -8.14 -1.60 -14.85
C LEU A 20 -8.99 -2.68 -15.50
N ASP A 21 -8.84 -2.85 -16.81
CA ASP A 21 -9.53 -3.90 -17.57
C ASP A 21 -9.13 -5.28 -17.04
N ARG A 22 -7.84 -5.52 -16.83
CA ARG A 22 -7.35 -6.78 -16.25
C ARG A 22 -7.81 -7.05 -14.84
N LEU A 23 -7.78 -6.05 -13.96
CA LEU A 23 -8.25 -6.22 -12.58
C LEU A 23 -9.75 -6.55 -12.57
N SER A 24 -10.53 -5.97 -13.48
CA SER A 24 -11.97 -6.24 -13.59
C SER A 24 -12.26 -7.65 -14.12
N GLU A 25 -11.47 -8.14 -15.06
CA GLU A 25 -11.56 -9.52 -15.57
C GLU A 25 -11.20 -10.57 -14.51
N ARG A 26 -10.29 -10.24 -13.59
CA ARG A 26 -9.68 -11.21 -12.66
C ARG A 26 -10.25 -11.20 -11.25
N ILE A 27 -11.08 -10.23 -10.90
CA ILE A 27 -11.72 -10.13 -9.60
C ILE A 27 -13.24 -10.37 -9.79
N PRO A 28 -13.74 -11.58 -9.51
CA PRO A 28 -15.16 -11.88 -9.64
C PRO A 28 -16.03 -10.96 -8.80
N GLY A 29 -17.10 -10.41 -9.38
CA GLY A 29 -18.01 -9.48 -8.68
C GLY A 29 -17.45 -8.07 -8.49
N PHE A 30 -16.28 -7.76 -9.04
CA PHE A 30 -15.67 -6.45 -8.95
C PHE A 30 -16.48 -5.39 -9.71
N LYS A 31 -17.06 -4.46 -8.96
CA LYS A 31 -17.79 -3.32 -9.51
C LYS A 31 -16.96 -2.05 -9.30
N ARG A 32 -16.36 -1.55 -10.38
CA ARG A 32 -15.55 -0.32 -10.40
C ARG A 32 -16.19 0.88 -9.70
N HIS A 33 -17.52 0.97 -9.74
CA HIS A 33 -18.28 2.09 -9.21
C HIS A 33 -18.67 1.95 -7.74
N GLU A 34 -18.55 0.77 -7.13
CA GLU A 34 -18.83 0.59 -5.70
C GLU A 34 -17.66 1.09 -4.84
N PRO A 35 -17.88 1.54 -3.59
CA PRO A 35 -16.84 2.13 -2.75
C PRO A 35 -15.57 1.28 -2.61
N GLU A 36 -15.73 -0.02 -2.40
CA GLU A 36 -14.63 -0.99 -2.26
C GLU A 36 -13.92 -1.20 -3.59
N GLY A 37 -14.70 -1.25 -4.68
CA GLY A 37 -14.16 -1.33 -6.03
C GLY A 37 -13.29 -0.13 -6.35
N ARG A 38 -13.75 1.08 -6.03
CA ARG A 38 -13.00 2.33 -6.18
C ARG A 38 -11.75 2.37 -5.32
N MET A 39 -11.84 1.93 -4.06
CA MET A 39 -10.67 1.86 -3.17
C MET A 39 -9.60 0.95 -3.75
N LEU A 40 -9.98 -0.27 -4.14
CA LEU A 40 -9.04 -1.25 -4.70
C LEU A 40 -8.36 -0.74 -5.96
N VAL A 41 -9.15 -0.09 -6.84
CA VAL A 41 -8.64 0.54 -8.05
C VAL A 41 -7.67 1.67 -7.74
N ASN A 42 -7.99 2.54 -6.78
CA ASN A 42 -7.08 3.64 -6.42
C ASN A 42 -5.75 3.11 -5.88
N VAL A 43 -5.79 2.07 -5.05
CA VAL A 43 -4.57 1.41 -4.54
C VAL A 43 -3.78 0.80 -5.70
N ALA A 44 -4.42 0.01 -6.56
CA ALA A 44 -3.76 -0.64 -7.68
C ALA A 44 -3.16 0.36 -8.68
N ILE A 45 -3.89 1.42 -9.04
CA ILE A 45 -3.38 2.49 -9.92
C ILE A 45 -2.13 3.12 -9.31
N ASN A 46 -2.19 3.47 -8.02
CA ASN A 46 -1.08 4.12 -7.35
C ASN A 46 0.15 3.20 -7.28
N ASP A 47 -0.04 1.93 -6.91
CA ASP A 47 1.03 0.93 -6.89
C ASP A 47 1.61 0.69 -8.29
N PHE A 48 0.77 0.71 -9.32
CA PHE A 48 1.23 0.57 -10.71
C PHE A 48 2.06 1.75 -11.16
N LYS A 49 1.66 2.99 -10.82
CA LYS A 49 2.45 4.20 -11.09
C LYS A 49 3.82 4.11 -10.43
N ASN A 50 3.86 3.68 -9.16
CA ASN A 50 5.11 3.43 -8.46
C ASN A 50 5.95 2.38 -9.19
N TYR A 51 5.35 1.26 -9.59
CA TYR A 51 6.03 0.21 -10.33
C TYR A 51 6.61 0.71 -11.66
N VAL A 52 5.85 1.44 -12.48
CA VAL A 52 6.32 2.01 -13.76
C VAL A 52 7.45 3.02 -13.54
N ARG A 53 7.40 3.82 -12.47
CA ARG A 53 8.49 4.73 -12.12
C ARG A 53 9.78 3.96 -11.80
N SER A 54 9.70 2.93 -10.95
CA SER A 54 10.87 2.15 -10.51
C SER A 54 11.38 1.18 -11.59
N MET A 55 10.46 0.63 -12.37
CA MET A 55 10.68 -0.35 -13.43
C MET A 55 9.93 0.15 -14.67
N PRO A 56 10.50 1.02 -15.50
CA PRO A 56 9.84 1.45 -16.72
C PRO A 56 9.82 0.31 -17.76
N PRO A 57 8.77 0.17 -18.58
CA PRO A 57 8.74 -0.84 -19.64
C PRO A 57 9.82 -0.55 -20.69
N SER A 58 10.55 -1.59 -21.10
CA SER A 58 11.46 -1.50 -22.24
C SER A 58 10.70 -1.09 -23.51
N PRO A 59 11.31 -0.35 -24.44
CA PRO A 59 10.68 0.00 -25.72
C PRO A 59 10.18 -1.19 -26.54
N SER A 60 10.77 -2.37 -26.33
CA SER A 60 10.44 -3.62 -27.05
C SER A 60 9.31 -4.43 -26.43
N VAL A 61 8.90 -4.11 -25.21
CA VAL A 61 7.86 -4.86 -24.49
C VAL A 61 6.50 -4.29 -24.83
N ASP A 62 5.57 -5.16 -25.22
CA ASP A 62 4.19 -4.75 -25.44
C ASP A 62 3.55 -4.24 -24.14
N HIS A 63 2.80 -3.15 -24.25
CA HIS A 63 2.21 -2.49 -23.09
C HIS A 63 1.14 -3.35 -22.40
N GLN A 64 0.48 -4.24 -23.16
CA GLN A 64 -0.47 -5.19 -22.61
C GLN A 64 0.25 -6.28 -21.84
N GLU A 65 1.27 -6.90 -22.44
CA GLU A 65 2.08 -7.91 -21.77
C GLU A 65 2.66 -7.38 -20.45
N TYR A 66 3.14 -6.13 -20.47
CA TYR A 66 3.66 -5.45 -19.28
C TYR A 66 2.61 -5.27 -18.18
N ALA A 67 1.43 -4.77 -18.54
CA ALA A 67 0.33 -4.54 -17.62
C ALA A 67 -0.23 -5.86 -17.07
N ASP A 68 -0.34 -6.88 -17.92
CA ASP A 68 -0.86 -8.20 -17.59
C ASP A 68 0.05 -8.88 -16.58
N TYR A 69 1.37 -8.87 -16.84
CA TYR A 69 2.38 -9.37 -15.92
C TYR A 69 2.30 -8.69 -14.55
N TRP A 70 2.26 -7.35 -14.52
CA TRP A 70 2.17 -6.64 -13.25
C TRP A 70 0.86 -6.94 -12.51
N ALA A 71 -0.28 -6.97 -13.21
CA ALA A 71 -1.58 -7.22 -12.60
C ALA A 71 -1.67 -8.62 -11.99
N GLU A 72 -1.06 -9.65 -12.58
CA GLU A 72 -0.96 -10.99 -11.97
C GLU A 72 -0.24 -10.92 -10.64
N ARG A 73 0.97 -10.35 -10.65
CA ARG A 73 1.83 -10.27 -9.47
C ARG A 73 1.22 -9.41 -8.37
N TRP A 74 0.57 -8.31 -8.74
CA TRP A 74 -0.13 -7.44 -7.80
C TRP A 74 -1.30 -8.18 -7.13
N LEU A 75 -2.09 -8.95 -7.89
CA LEU A 75 -3.18 -9.75 -7.33
C LEU A 75 -2.69 -10.86 -6.40
N ASP A 76 -1.59 -11.53 -6.76
CA ASP A 76 -0.96 -12.52 -5.89
C ASP A 76 -0.52 -11.88 -4.56
N LYS A 77 0.13 -10.71 -4.63
CA LYS A 77 0.55 -9.97 -3.44
C LYS A 77 -0.63 -9.44 -2.63
N TRP A 78 -1.69 -8.97 -3.27
CA TRP A 78 -2.92 -8.59 -2.58
C TRP A 78 -3.46 -9.77 -1.76
N ARG A 79 -3.59 -10.96 -2.36
CA ARG A 79 -4.10 -12.17 -1.69
C ARG A 79 -3.19 -12.60 -0.54
N GLU A 80 -1.88 -12.45 -0.69
CA GLU A 80 -0.91 -12.79 0.36
C GLU A 80 -0.94 -11.79 1.53
N ARG A 81 -1.02 -10.48 1.22
CA ARG A 81 -0.73 -9.40 2.17
C ARG A 81 -1.94 -8.77 2.81
N VAL A 82 -3.13 -8.92 2.23
CA VAL A 82 -4.31 -8.16 2.67
C VAL A 82 -5.28 -9.06 3.43
N LYS A 83 -5.57 -8.69 4.68
CA LYS A 83 -6.65 -9.28 5.48
C LYS A 83 -7.79 -8.27 5.59
N LEU A 84 -8.98 -8.67 5.12
CA LEU A 84 -10.20 -7.89 5.33
C LEU A 84 -10.70 -8.11 6.77
N VAL A 85 -10.98 -7.00 7.46
CA VAL A 85 -11.51 -6.99 8.82
C VAL A 85 -12.96 -6.50 8.76
N LEU A 86 -13.87 -7.44 8.96
CA LEU A 86 -15.32 -7.21 8.93
C LEU A 86 -15.90 -7.02 10.34
N ARG A 87 -15.31 -7.68 11.35
CA ARG A 87 -15.82 -7.69 12.73
C ARG A 87 -14.96 -6.85 13.67
N ALA A 88 -15.60 -6.23 14.66
CA ALA A 88 -14.96 -5.37 15.65
C ALA A 88 -13.87 -6.06 16.50
N GLN A 89 -13.94 -7.38 16.69
CA GLN A 89 -12.96 -8.15 17.47
C GLN A 89 -11.52 -8.10 16.92
N ASP A 90 -11.36 -7.92 15.61
CA ASP A 90 -10.05 -7.77 14.95
C ASP A 90 -9.56 -6.31 14.95
N ALA A 91 -10.29 -5.39 15.61
CA ALA A 91 -9.99 -3.97 15.55
C ALA A 91 -8.72 -3.54 16.31
N HIS A 92 -8.21 -4.40 17.21
CA HIS A 92 -6.99 -4.14 17.97
C HIS A 92 -5.75 -3.91 17.09
N VAL A 93 -5.73 -4.47 15.88
CA VAL A 93 -4.66 -4.25 14.91
C VAL A 93 -4.59 -2.78 14.46
N PHE A 94 -5.75 -2.12 14.31
CA PHE A 94 -5.81 -0.70 13.95
C PHE A 94 -5.28 0.18 15.08
N ALA A 95 -5.60 -0.15 16.34
CA ALA A 95 -5.09 0.61 17.50
C ALA A 95 -3.56 0.62 17.57
N LYS A 96 -2.90 -0.50 17.21
CA LYS A 96 -1.43 -0.55 17.13
C LYS A 96 -0.88 0.39 16.05
N HIS A 97 -1.51 0.41 14.88
CA HIS A 97 -1.08 1.31 13.79
C HIS A 97 -1.36 2.78 14.14
N GLU A 98 -2.54 3.11 14.67
CA GLU A 98 -2.88 4.46 15.14
C GLU A 98 -1.90 4.97 16.20
N ARG A 99 -1.51 4.09 17.14
CA ARG A 99 -0.49 4.41 18.13
C ARG A 99 0.87 4.73 17.47
N LEU A 100 1.32 3.91 16.52
CA LEU A 100 2.56 4.17 15.79
C LEU A 100 2.53 5.53 15.07
N VAL A 101 1.42 5.83 14.39
CA VAL A 101 1.22 7.12 13.70
C VAL A 101 1.28 8.27 14.71
N LYS A 102 0.56 8.17 15.83
CA LYS A 102 0.54 9.18 16.89
C LYS A 102 1.94 9.40 17.48
N GLU A 103 2.63 8.33 17.87
CA GLU A 103 3.94 8.41 18.54
C GLU A 103 5.06 8.95 17.64
N THR A 104 4.92 8.80 16.31
CA THR A 104 5.90 9.25 15.31
C THR A 104 5.52 10.56 14.62
N SER A 105 4.31 11.07 14.84
CA SER A 105 3.75 12.25 14.16
C SER A 105 4.67 13.48 14.18
N TYR A 106 5.25 13.79 15.35
CA TYR A 106 6.13 14.95 15.55
C TYR A 106 7.38 14.90 14.65
N LEU A 107 8.05 13.74 14.58
CA LEU A 107 9.23 13.54 13.76
C LEU A 107 8.86 13.40 12.27
N TRP A 108 7.78 12.69 11.97
CA TRP A 108 7.28 12.50 10.61
C TRP A 108 7.03 13.83 9.91
N SER A 109 6.29 14.75 10.56
CA SER A 109 5.95 16.05 9.95
C SER A 109 7.16 16.99 9.79
N ARG A 110 8.32 16.63 10.34
CA ARG A 110 9.57 17.43 10.29
C ARG A 110 10.72 16.65 9.66
N PHE A 111 10.43 15.50 9.06
CA PHE A 111 11.42 14.65 8.42
C PHE A 111 11.94 15.36 7.15
N PRO A 112 13.25 15.59 7.00
CA PRO A 112 13.81 16.22 5.80
C PRO A 112 13.63 15.34 4.57
N TYR A 113 13.09 15.89 3.47
CA TYR A 113 12.91 15.17 2.20
C TYR A 113 12.07 13.89 2.37
N LEU A 114 10.97 14.00 3.12
CA LEU A 114 10.12 12.86 3.45
C LEU A 114 9.56 12.15 2.20
N SER A 115 9.16 12.89 1.17
CA SER A 115 8.66 12.30 -0.08
C SER A 115 9.71 11.39 -0.71
N GLU A 116 10.93 11.88 -0.84
CA GLU A 116 12.05 11.17 -1.44
C GLU A 116 12.44 9.96 -0.58
N ALA A 117 12.38 10.10 0.75
CA ALA A 117 12.59 8.98 1.66
C ALA A 117 11.53 7.88 1.47
N VAL A 118 10.25 8.25 1.33
CA VAL A 118 9.17 7.29 1.04
C VAL A 118 9.38 6.63 -0.32
N GLU A 119 9.72 7.41 -1.36
CA GLU A 119 9.98 6.89 -2.71
C GLU A 119 11.12 5.87 -2.73
N LEU A 120 12.22 6.12 -2.02
CA LEU A 120 13.33 5.17 -1.91
C LEU A 120 12.92 3.87 -1.21
N VAL A 121 12.03 3.95 -0.22
CA VAL A 121 11.49 2.75 0.46
C VAL A 121 10.52 2.01 -0.46
N VAL A 122 9.71 2.72 -1.26
CA VAL A 122 8.85 2.12 -2.30
C VAL A 122 9.70 1.39 -3.35
N ASP A 123 10.80 1.98 -3.82
CA ASP A 123 11.73 1.34 -4.75
C ASP A 123 12.33 0.07 -4.14
N ALA A 124 12.64 0.10 -2.84
CA ALA A 124 13.13 -1.06 -2.12
C ALA A 124 12.09 -2.19 -2.05
N LEU A 125 10.81 -1.89 -1.81
CA LEU A 125 9.71 -2.87 -1.83
C LEU A 125 9.55 -3.49 -3.22
N ILE A 126 9.51 -2.66 -4.27
CA ILE A 126 9.36 -3.12 -5.66
C ILE A 126 10.53 -4.00 -6.07
N SER A 127 11.76 -3.68 -5.64
CA SER A 127 12.96 -4.48 -5.92
C SER A 127 12.90 -5.91 -5.37
N VAL A 128 12.00 -6.19 -4.42
CA VAL A 128 11.74 -7.53 -3.86
C VAL A 128 10.34 -8.05 -4.19
N SER A 129 9.70 -7.48 -5.21
CA SER A 129 8.36 -7.84 -5.70
C SER A 129 7.24 -7.68 -4.67
N GLU A 130 7.40 -6.81 -3.67
CA GLU A 130 6.29 -6.33 -2.86
C GLU A 130 5.60 -5.19 -3.62
N LEU A 131 4.60 -5.56 -4.41
CA LEU A 131 3.96 -4.66 -5.39
C LEU A 131 2.63 -4.08 -4.92
N CYS A 132 2.06 -4.59 -3.82
CA CYS A 132 0.74 -4.20 -3.34
C CYS A 132 0.86 -3.32 -2.10
N PHE A 133 0.07 -2.24 -2.03
CA PHE A 133 0.07 -1.24 -0.98
C PHE A 133 1.45 -0.61 -0.74
N THR A 134 2.21 -0.32 -1.79
CA THR A 134 3.62 0.06 -1.65
C THR A 134 3.79 1.33 -0.83
N ASN A 135 2.93 2.33 -1.00
CA ASN A 135 2.98 3.58 -0.22
C ASN A 135 2.66 3.35 1.26
N LEU A 136 1.62 2.56 1.55
CA LEU A 136 1.23 2.25 2.94
C LEU A 136 2.33 1.45 3.65
N LEU A 137 2.90 0.45 2.97
CA LEU A 137 3.99 -0.35 3.51
C LEU A 137 5.26 0.49 3.69
N ALA A 138 5.57 1.40 2.76
CA ALA A 138 6.71 2.30 2.87
C ALA A 138 6.55 3.27 4.05
N GLU A 139 5.41 3.92 4.19
CA GLU A 139 5.10 4.80 5.33
C GLU A 139 5.19 4.03 6.66
N SER A 140 4.51 2.88 6.75
CA SER A 140 4.52 2.05 7.97
C SER A 140 5.94 1.59 8.34
N THR A 141 6.74 1.21 7.34
CA THR A 141 8.13 0.81 7.52
C THR A 141 8.98 1.97 8.04
N LEU A 142 8.88 3.14 7.41
CA LEU A 142 9.64 4.32 7.79
C LEU A 142 9.23 4.86 9.17
N ARG A 143 7.93 4.86 9.49
CA ARG A 143 7.43 5.16 10.84
C ARG A 143 7.94 4.16 11.87
N GLY A 144 8.00 2.87 11.53
CA GLY A 144 8.57 1.85 12.39
C GLY A 144 10.04 2.12 12.75
N GLU A 145 10.84 2.59 11.79
CA GLU A 145 12.22 3.01 12.07
C GLU A 145 12.27 4.32 12.87
N LEU A 146 11.42 5.30 12.56
CA LEU A 146 11.34 6.55 13.32
C LEU A 146 10.95 6.31 14.78
N TYR A 147 10.08 5.34 15.05
CA TYR A 147 9.72 4.96 16.40
C TYR A 147 10.92 4.40 17.17
N ARG A 148 11.67 3.47 16.58
CA ARG A 148 12.93 2.97 17.16
C ARG A 148 13.96 4.08 17.36
N TYR A 149 14.07 4.97 16.37
CA TYR A 149 14.97 6.11 16.41
C TYR A 149 14.63 7.03 17.58
N LYS A 150 13.35 7.38 17.74
CA LYS A 150 12.83 8.16 18.88
C LYS A 150 13.17 7.51 20.21
N GLN A 151 12.98 6.20 20.35
CA GLN A 151 13.28 5.45 21.57
C GLN A 151 14.78 5.45 21.96
N THR A 152 15.67 5.79 21.03
CA THR A 152 17.12 5.84 21.27
C THR A 152 17.56 7.12 21.98
N TYR A 153 16.76 8.19 21.92
CA TYR A 153 17.09 9.51 22.46
C TYR A 153 16.23 9.86 23.67
N LYS A 154 16.70 10.83 24.48
CA LYS A 154 16.03 11.18 25.74
C LYS A 154 14.78 12.03 25.55
N SER A 155 14.70 12.77 24.45
CA SER A 155 13.54 13.61 24.11
C SER A 155 13.28 13.65 22.60
N ASP A 156 12.07 14.07 22.23
CA ASP A 156 11.66 14.24 20.84
C ASP A 156 12.49 15.32 20.12
N GLU A 157 12.89 16.38 20.82
CA GLU A 157 13.75 17.45 20.29
C GLU A 157 15.17 16.95 20.02
N GLU A 158 15.72 16.10 20.91
CA GLU A 158 17.01 15.47 20.68
C GLU A 158 16.95 14.54 19.47
N ALA A 159 15.92 13.68 19.40
CA ALA A 159 15.69 12.81 18.26
C ALA A 159 15.55 13.60 16.96
N LEU A 160 14.82 14.71 16.96
CA LEU A 160 14.66 15.57 15.79
C LEU A 160 15.98 16.18 15.33
N ARG A 161 16.78 16.75 16.23
CA ARG A 161 18.10 17.31 15.87
C ARG A 161 19.01 16.27 15.23
N LYS A 162 19.00 15.04 15.77
CA LYS A 162 19.81 13.93 15.25
C LYS A 162 19.28 13.45 13.89
N LEU A 163 17.96 13.35 13.76
CA LEU A 163 17.31 13.01 12.49
C LEU A 163 17.65 14.03 11.39
N GLN A 164 17.61 15.32 11.72
CA GLN A 164 17.95 16.40 10.77
C GLN A 164 19.43 16.38 10.38
N GLY A 165 20.33 16.01 11.31
CA GLY A 165 21.75 15.88 11.01
C GLY A 165 22.12 14.66 10.17
N ASN A 166 21.32 13.59 10.20
CA ASN A 166 21.56 12.38 9.41
C ASN A 166 20.25 11.61 9.08
N PRO A 167 19.40 12.13 8.18
CA PRO A 167 18.13 11.48 7.84
C PRO A 167 18.34 10.16 7.10
N LEU A 168 19.44 10.05 6.33
CA LEU A 168 19.77 8.87 5.54
C LEU A 168 19.99 7.62 6.41
N ALA A 169 20.41 7.75 7.67
CA ALA A 169 20.53 6.59 8.56
C ALA A 169 19.17 5.91 8.81
N VAL A 170 18.10 6.69 8.97
CA VAL A 170 16.74 6.17 9.14
C VAL A 170 16.23 5.59 7.83
N VAL A 171 16.43 6.29 6.71
CA VAL A 171 16.03 5.80 5.38
C VAL A 171 16.72 4.48 5.04
N LYS A 172 18.04 4.37 5.27
CA LYS A 172 18.80 3.14 5.02
C LYS A 172 18.26 1.97 5.84
N SER A 173 17.93 2.21 7.11
CA SER A 173 17.31 1.20 7.98
C SER A 173 15.94 0.77 7.44
N ALA A 174 15.13 1.73 6.98
CA ALA A 174 13.81 1.48 6.42
C ALA A 174 13.89 0.68 5.11
N ILE A 175 14.87 0.97 4.25
CA ILE A 175 15.14 0.20 3.02
C ILE A 175 15.48 -1.26 3.36
N TYR A 176 16.35 -1.51 4.34
CA TYR A 176 16.66 -2.89 4.76
C TYR A 176 15.42 -3.60 5.30
N ARG A 177 14.62 -2.92 6.11
CA ARG A 177 13.36 -3.45 6.64
C ARG A 177 12.38 -3.78 5.53
N ALA A 178 12.18 -2.89 4.56
CA ALA A 178 11.32 -3.09 3.41
C ALA A 178 11.74 -4.33 2.61
N LYS A 179 13.03 -4.47 2.30
CA LYS A 179 13.56 -5.64 1.58
C LYS A 179 13.38 -6.96 2.35
N SER A 180 13.34 -6.91 3.68
CA SER A 180 13.11 -8.08 4.52
C SER A 180 11.66 -8.59 4.49
N LEU A 181 10.70 -7.77 4.04
CA LEU A 181 9.27 -8.14 4.01
C LEU A 181 8.99 -9.35 3.11
N LYS A 182 9.80 -9.58 2.07
CA LYS A 182 9.71 -10.79 1.22
C LYS A 182 9.80 -12.11 1.99
N HIS A 183 10.35 -12.09 3.21
CA HIS A 183 10.47 -13.26 4.08
C HIS A 183 9.34 -13.38 5.11
N VAL A 184 8.54 -12.34 5.28
CA VAL A 184 7.39 -12.37 6.19
C VAL A 184 6.28 -13.16 5.51
N LYS A 185 5.67 -14.10 6.25
CA LYS A 185 4.51 -14.86 5.77
C LYS A 185 3.22 -14.25 6.29
N GLY A 186 2.21 -14.18 5.44
CA GLY A 186 0.88 -13.73 5.80
C GLY A 186 0.66 -12.22 5.68
N PRO A 187 -0.43 -11.70 6.29
CA PRO A 187 -0.90 -10.36 6.05
C PRO A 187 0.04 -9.29 6.62
N LEU A 188 0.20 -8.22 5.86
CA LEU A 188 0.90 -6.99 6.24
C LEU A 188 -0.04 -5.77 6.25
N VAL A 189 -1.20 -5.89 5.61
CA VAL A 189 -2.21 -4.85 5.50
C VAL A 189 -3.55 -5.39 6.00
N TRP A 190 -4.17 -4.65 6.92
CA TRP A 190 -5.51 -4.93 7.40
C TRP A 190 -6.43 -3.82 6.91
N LEU A 191 -7.50 -4.19 6.21
CA LEU A 191 -8.48 -3.25 5.70
C LEU A 191 -9.79 -3.43 6.43
N ARG A 192 -10.26 -2.38 7.09
CA ARG A 192 -11.59 -2.37 7.66
C ARG A 192 -12.59 -2.23 6.51
N VAL A 193 -13.52 -3.17 6.43
CA VAL A 193 -14.62 -3.12 5.46
C VAL A 193 -15.91 -3.02 6.23
N ASP A 194 -16.78 -2.10 5.83
CA ASP A 194 -18.12 -2.00 6.39
C ASP A 194 -18.95 -3.19 5.88
N GLU A 195 -19.40 -4.06 6.80
CA GLU A 195 -20.19 -5.24 6.45
C GLU A 195 -21.47 -4.89 5.66
N ASN A 196 -22.07 -3.73 5.88
CA ASN A 196 -23.30 -3.33 5.20
C ASN A 196 -23.06 -3.01 3.72
N ILE A 197 -21.88 -2.46 3.41
CA ILE A 197 -21.50 -2.14 2.03
C ILE A 197 -21.05 -3.41 1.30
N TRP A 198 -20.33 -4.32 1.97
CA TRP A 198 -19.89 -5.60 1.40
C TRP A 198 -21.02 -6.62 1.16
N ARG A 199 -22.06 -6.65 2.02
CA ARG A 199 -23.23 -7.53 1.86
C ARG A 199 -24.11 -7.12 0.68
N THR A 200 -24.25 -5.83 0.42
CA THR A 200 -25.08 -5.30 -0.66
C THR A 200 -24.44 -5.51 -2.04
N SER A 201 -23.11 -5.49 -2.11
CA SER A 201 -22.32 -5.61 -3.34
C SER A 201 -22.17 -7.04 -3.87
N THR A 202 -22.11 -8.04 -2.98
CA THR A 202 -21.85 -9.45 -3.33
C THR A 202 -23.11 -10.30 -3.58
N GLY A 203 -24.32 -9.76 -3.42
CA GLY A 203 -25.58 -10.45 -3.75
C GLY A 203 -25.91 -11.70 -2.93
N LYS A 204 -25.09 -12.05 -1.93
CA LYS A 204 -25.39 -13.14 -1.00
C LYS A 204 -26.28 -12.64 0.14
N ILE A 205 -27.58 -12.77 -0.04
CA ILE A 205 -28.52 -12.87 1.07
C ILE A 205 -28.23 -14.23 1.72
N ILE A 206 -27.35 -14.25 2.72
CA ILE A 206 -27.35 -15.36 3.67
C ILE A 206 -28.47 -15.00 4.65
N GLU A 207 -29.55 -15.79 4.63
CA GLU A 207 -30.63 -15.68 5.62
C GLU A 207 -29.99 -15.58 7.00
N ARG A 208 -30.37 -14.54 7.77
CA ARG A 208 -30.00 -14.47 9.18
C ARG A 208 -30.50 -15.77 9.84
N PRO A 209 -29.70 -16.41 10.72
CA PRO A 209 -30.28 -17.41 11.62
C PRO A 209 -31.46 -16.73 12.31
N ARG A 210 -32.64 -17.35 12.26
CA ARG A 210 -33.79 -16.89 13.04
C ARG A 210 -33.36 -16.93 14.51
N GLU A 211 -33.28 -15.77 15.13
CA GLU A 211 -33.24 -15.70 16.59
C GLU A 211 -34.60 -16.22 17.08
N GLY A 212 -34.60 -17.38 17.76
CA GLY A 212 -35.77 -17.86 18.50
C GLY A 212 -36.29 -19.27 18.16
N GLU A 213 -35.43 -20.28 18.02
CA GLU A 213 -35.85 -21.68 18.20
C GLU A 213 -34.93 -22.33 19.25
N ASP A 214 -35.10 -21.88 20.49
CA ASP A 214 -34.76 -22.63 21.71
C ASP A 214 -35.83 -22.23 22.76
N GLU A 215 -37.04 -22.76 22.59
CA GLU A 215 -38.00 -23.08 23.65
C GLU A 215 -38.75 -24.37 23.27
#